data_AF-A0A3P8U393-F1
#
_entry.id   AF-A0A3P8U393-F1
#
_cell.length_a   1.000
_cell.length_b   1.000
_cell.length_c   1.000
_cell.angle_alpha   90.00
_cell.angle_beta   90.00
_cell.angle_gamma   90.00
#
_symmetry.space_group_name_H-M   'P 1'
#
loop_
_entity.id
_entity.type
_entity.pdbx_description
1 polymer ?
#
loop_
_entity_poly.entity_id
_entity_poly.type
_entity_poly.pdbx_seq_one_letter_code
_entity_poly.pdbx_strand_id
1 'polypeptide(L)'
;AQQTFYNKMVNGWLSKVFGDQPVPQFEVNTRTVEVLYQLAQASEARCSDTALLIEDLKQKASEYQADGAHLQDVLLQGVGLSGASLSKPAADYLSALVDNAMVLGVRDSSLGSFMPAVNNLTNELMEAEKSNRRLERELRALRKRLGATLVLRGNLQEDINKTSKSQAVEGAKAEERLLDMNFVTAKGKELSHRREKSEAELLSRNMDKTLTHQAIVQLSEVIVLKKEIIPLKKKLGPYMDLSPSPYLAQVKIEEAKRELAALDSQLEMNVDFK
;
A
#
# COMPACT_ATOMS: atom_id res chain seq x y z
N ALA A 1 -12.07 14.12 36.86
CA ALA A 1 -13.52 14.35 37.08
C ALA A 1 -14.39 13.42 36.21
N GLN A 2 -14.23 13.43 34.89
CA GLN A 2 -15.10 12.67 33.97
C GLN A 2 -14.90 11.14 34.06
N GLN A 3 -13.65 10.66 34.17
CA GLN A 3 -13.34 9.23 34.29
C GLN A 3 -13.90 8.60 35.57
N THR A 4 -13.82 9.32 36.68
CA THR A 4 -14.39 8.94 37.99
C THR A 4 -15.91 8.85 37.96
N PHE A 5 -16.57 9.69 37.16
CA PHE A 5 -18.03 9.67 36.98
C PHE A 5 -18.47 8.41 36.20
N TYR A 6 -17.83 8.11 35.08
CA TYR A 6 -18.14 6.90 34.30
C TYR A 6 -17.94 5.62 35.10
N ASN A 7 -16.85 5.55 35.88
CA ASN A 7 -16.56 4.39 36.70
C ASN A 7 -17.65 4.16 37.78
N LYS A 8 -18.15 5.24 38.40
CA LYS A 8 -19.24 5.16 39.39
C LYS A 8 -20.54 4.66 38.77
N MET A 9 -20.91 5.16 37.60
CA MET A 9 -22.12 4.73 36.87
C MET A 9 -22.04 3.26 36.45
N VAL A 10 -20.88 2.84 35.93
CA VAL A 10 -20.65 1.44 35.52
C VAL A 10 -20.73 0.49 36.71
N ASN A 11 -20.11 0.81 37.84
CA ASN A 11 -20.17 -0.06 39.03
C ASN A 11 -21.57 -0.13 39.62
N GLY A 12 -22.33 0.96 39.61
CA GLY A 12 -23.75 0.96 40.02
C GLY A 12 -24.61 0.08 39.11
N TRP A 13 -24.42 0.19 37.79
CA TRP A 13 -25.11 -0.66 36.82
C TRP A 13 -24.73 -2.14 36.97
N LEU A 14 -23.44 -2.46 37.09
CA LEU A 14 -22.97 -3.84 37.31
C LEU A 14 -23.58 -4.44 38.57
N SER A 15 -23.61 -3.69 39.68
CA SER A 15 -24.25 -4.15 40.92
C SER A 15 -25.74 -4.46 40.73
N LYS A 16 -26.45 -3.64 39.94
CA LYS A 16 -27.86 -3.89 39.61
C LYS A 16 -28.06 -5.11 38.72
N VAL A 17 -27.15 -5.34 37.76
CA VAL A 17 -27.22 -6.49 36.83
C VAL A 17 -26.90 -7.81 37.54
N PHE A 18 -25.90 -7.83 38.43
CA PHE A 18 -25.48 -9.03 39.15
C PHE A 18 -26.27 -9.27 40.46
N GLY A 19 -26.97 -8.26 40.98
CA GLY A 19 -27.77 -8.38 42.20
C GLY A 19 -26.91 -8.77 43.40
N ASP A 20 -27.22 -9.91 44.02
CA ASP A 20 -26.47 -10.46 45.16
C ASP A 20 -25.21 -11.23 44.75
N GLN A 21 -24.98 -11.44 43.44
CA GLN A 21 -23.78 -12.12 42.97
C GLN A 21 -22.58 -11.16 42.93
N PRO A 22 -21.36 -11.64 43.28
CA PRO A 22 -20.17 -10.82 43.18
C PRO A 22 -19.88 -10.47 41.72
N VAL A 23 -19.64 -9.19 41.45
CA VAL A 23 -19.25 -8.70 40.12
C VAL A 23 -17.91 -9.33 39.74
N PRO A 24 -17.80 -10.01 38.58
CA PRO A 24 -16.55 -10.59 38.12
C PRO A 24 -15.43 -9.54 38.02
N GLN A 25 -14.21 -9.92 38.38
CA GLN A 25 -13.07 -9.03 38.25
C GLN A 25 -12.83 -8.70 36.77
N PHE A 26 -12.72 -7.40 36.47
CA PHE A 26 -12.43 -6.91 35.13
C PHE A 26 -11.33 -5.84 35.19
N GLU A 27 -10.61 -5.70 34.08
CA GLU A 27 -9.57 -4.69 33.96
C GLU A 27 -10.20 -3.30 33.88
N VAL A 28 -9.89 -2.43 34.83
CA VAL A 28 -10.40 -1.04 34.89
C VAL A 28 -9.45 -0.13 34.12
N ASN A 29 -9.59 -0.12 32.80
CA ASN A 29 -8.89 0.81 31.91
C ASN A 29 -9.90 1.77 31.23
N THR A 30 -9.40 2.85 30.63
CA THR A 30 -10.27 3.90 30.05
C THR A 30 -11.23 3.33 29.01
N ARG A 31 -10.74 2.40 28.19
CA ARG A 31 -11.49 1.77 27.10
C ARG A 31 -12.56 0.80 27.62
N THR A 32 -12.25 -0.02 28.62
CA THR A 32 -13.21 -0.97 29.20
C THR A 32 -14.32 -0.23 29.94
N VAL A 33 -13.99 0.81 30.70
CA VAL A 33 -14.99 1.64 31.38
C VAL A 33 -15.91 2.35 30.37
N GLU A 34 -15.39 2.84 29.25
CA GLU A 34 -16.20 3.47 28.20
C GLU A 34 -17.15 2.49 27.51
N VAL A 35 -16.68 1.29 27.18
CA VAL A 35 -17.51 0.22 26.59
C VAL A 35 -18.60 -0.23 27.56
N LEU A 36 -18.25 -0.44 28.83
CA LEU A 36 -19.23 -0.81 29.86
C LEU A 36 -20.24 0.30 30.12
N TYR A 37 -19.83 1.57 30.03
CA TYR A 37 -20.73 2.70 30.17
C TYR A 37 -21.74 2.78 29.01
N GLN A 38 -21.30 2.58 27.77
CA GLN A 38 -22.21 2.50 26.62
C GLN A 38 -23.18 1.33 26.74
N LEU A 39 -22.69 0.17 27.22
CA LEU A 39 -23.53 -1.00 27.47
C LEU A 39 -24.56 -0.73 28.57
N ALA A 40 -24.16 -0.03 29.64
CA ALA A 40 -25.04 0.38 30.72
C ALA A 40 -26.16 1.29 30.21
N GLN A 41 -25.83 2.33 29.42
CA GLN A 41 -26.83 3.23 28.83
C GLN A 41 -27.80 2.48 27.91
N ALA A 42 -27.29 1.63 27.01
CA ALA A 42 -28.12 0.86 26.09
C ALA A 42 -29.04 -0.13 26.83
N SER A 43 -28.52 -0.75 27.91
CA SER A 43 -29.31 -1.64 28.77
C SER A 43 -30.40 -0.87 29.51
N GLU A 44 -30.07 0.30 30.08
CA GLU A 44 -31.01 1.12 30.83
C GLU A 44 -32.13 1.65 29.93
N ALA A 45 -31.80 2.16 28.75
CA ALA A 45 -32.79 2.60 27.76
C ALA A 45 -33.76 1.45 27.40
N ARG A 46 -33.23 0.26 27.07
CA ARG A 46 -34.06 -0.90 26.75
C ARG A 46 -34.92 -1.37 27.93
N CYS A 47 -34.38 -1.35 29.14
CA CYS A 47 -35.14 -1.68 30.35
C CYS A 47 -36.24 -0.64 30.64
N SER A 48 -35.99 0.64 30.35
CA SER A 48 -37.00 1.70 30.47
C SER A 48 -38.13 1.50 29.46
N ASP A 49 -37.80 1.23 28.19
CA ASP A 49 -38.81 1.02 27.14
C ASP A 49 -39.71 -0.19 27.44
N THR A 50 -39.11 -1.29 27.90
CA THR A 50 -39.87 -2.48 28.31
C THR A 50 -40.74 -2.22 29.53
N ALA A 51 -40.27 -1.45 30.52
CA ALA A 51 -41.07 -1.07 31.67
C ALA A 51 -42.27 -0.18 31.27
N LEU A 52 -42.07 0.79 30.39
CA LEU A 52 -43.14 1.65 29.85
C LEU A 52 -44.18 0.82 29.08
N LEU A 53 -43.76 -0.14 28.27
CA LEU A 53 -44.66 -1.04 27.55
C LEU A 53 -45.49 -1.90 28.51
N ILE A 54 -44.87 -2.42 29.58
CA ILE A 54 -45.59 -3.19 30.60
C ILE A 54 -46.64 -2.32 31.30
N GLU A 55 -46.30 -1.07 31.61
CA GLU A 55 -47.23 -0.15 32.27
C GLU A 55 -48.41 0.24 31.36
N ASP A 56 -48.15 0.51 30.07
CA ASP A 56 -49.20 0.74 29.07
C ASP A 56 -50.15 -0.46 28.95
N LEU A 57 -49.62 -1.68 28.91
CA LEU A 57 -50.44 -2.90 28.85
C LEU A 57 -51.27 -3.10 30.11
N LYS A 58 -50.73 -2.80 31.30
CA LYS A 58 -51.48 -2.85 32.56
C LYS A 58 -52.59 -1.81 32.60
N GLN A 59 -52.31 -0.59 32.15
CA GLN A 59 -53.31 0.46 32.06
C GLN A 59 -54.46 0.04 31.14
N LYS A 60 -54.15 -0.42 29.92
CA LYS A 60 -55.17 -0.93 28.99
C LYS A 60 -55.99 -2.06 29.57
N ALA A 61 -55.35 -3.01 30.27
CA ALA A 61 -56.07 -4.09 30.93
C ALA A 61 -57.05 -3.56 32.00
N SER A 62 -56.64 -2.54 32.77
CA SER A 62 -57.52 -1.91 33.76
C SER A 62 -58.67 -1.13 33.12
N GLU A 63 -58.43 -0.44 32.00
CA GLU A 63 -59.46 0.27 31.22
C GLU A 63 -60.50 -0.71 30.68
N TYR A 64 -60.06 -1.80 30.04
CA TYR A 64 -60.98 -2.83 29.55
C TYR A 64 -61.79 -3.50 30.67
N GLN A 65 -61.17 -3.72 31.83
CA GLN A 65 -61.87 -4.26 32.99
C GLN A 65 -62.92 -3.28 33.52
N ALA A 66 -62.61 -1.98 33.58
CA ALA A 66 -63.53 -0.94 34.01
C ALA A 66 -64.70 -0.78 33.02
N ASP A 67 -64.42 -0.78 31.71
CA ASP A 67 -65.44 -0.75 30.66
C ASP A 67 -66.35 -1.98 30.75
N GLY A 68 -65.79 -3.17 30.98
CA GLY A 68 -66.56 -4.40 31.19
C GLY A 68 -67.50 -4.30 32.40
N ALA A 69 -67.00 -3.79 33.53
CA ALA A 69 -67.81 -3.56 34.73
C ALA A 69 -68.89 -2.49 34.51
N HIS A 70 -68.57 -1.41 33.78
CA HIS A 70 -69.52 -0.36 33.43
C HIS A 70 -70.66 -0.90 32.56
N LEU A 71 -70.34 -1.67 31.51
CA LEU A 71 -71.35 -2.29 30.65
C LEU A 71 -72.23 -3.27 31.44
N GLN A 72 -71.65 -4.01 32.39
CA GLN A 72 -72.42 -4.88 33.28
C GLN A 72 -73.40 -4.09 34.16
N ASP A 73 -72.96 -2.96 34.74
CA ASP A 73 -73.83 -2.09 35.53
C ASP A 73 -74.93 -1.44 34.69
N VAL A 74 -74.61 -0.98 33.46
CA VAL A 74 -75.61 -0.45 32.52
C VAL A 74 -76.66 -1.49 32.15
N LEU A 75 -76.27 -2.74 31.91
CA LEU A 75 -77.21 -3.82 31.64
C LEU A 75 -78.11 -4.13 32.84
N LEU A 76 -77.52 -4.11 34.04
CA LEU A 76 -78.24 -4.32 35.29
C LEU A 76 -79.24 -3.20 35.58
N GLN A 77 -78.84 -1.94 35.43
CA GLN A 77 -79.68 -0.77 35.71
C GLN A 77 -80.69 -0.47 34.59
N GLY A 78 -80.31 -0.65 33.34
CA GLY A 78 -81.13 -0.29 32.18
C GLY A 78 -82.17 -1.35 31.80
N VAL A 79 -81.84 -2.64 31.92
CA VAL A 79 -82.73 -3.74 31.51
C VAL A 79 -83.17 -4.61 32.71
N GLY A 80 -82.61 -4.39 33.91
CA GLY A 80 -82.95 -5.19 35.10
C GLY A 80 -82.43 -6.64 35.03
N LEU A 81 -81.59 -6.95 34.05
CA LEU A 81 -81.09 -8.29 33.79
C LEU A 81 -79.88 -8.57 34.68
N SER A 82 -80.13 -9.26 35.79
CA SER A 82 -79.14 -9.92 36.62
C SER A 82 -79.30 -11.42 36.46
N GLY A 83 -78.21 -12.18 36.58
CA GLY A 83 -78.28 -13.65 36.67
C GLY A 83 -79.22 -14.14 37.79
N ALA A 84 -79.46 -13.30 38.81
CA ALA A 84 -80.35 -13.58 39.93
C ALA A 84 -81.79 -13.04 39.80
N SER A 85 -82.06 -12.13 38.84
CA SER A 85 -83.40 -11.53 38.66
C SER A 85 -84.23 -12.20 37.56
N LEU A 86 -83.67 -13.22 36.90
CA LEU A 86 -84.38 -14.03 35.91
C LEU A 86 -85.41 -14.94 36.59
N SER A 87 -86.59 -15.07 35.99
CA SER A 87 -87.56 -16.09 36.39
C SER A 87 -86.98 -17.49 36.12
N LYS A 88 -87.38 -18.48 36.92
CA LYS A 88 -86.88 -19.86 36.76
C LYS A 88 -87.01 -20.39 35.32
N PRO A 89 -88.15 -20.21 34.61
CA PRO A 89 -88.25 -20.62 33.21
C PRO A 89 -87.26 -19.89 32.28
N ALA A 90 -87.03 -18.60 32.48
CA ALA A 90 -86.09 -17.82 31.67
C ALA A 90 -84.63 -18.25 31.92
N ALA A 91 -84.28 -18.57 33.17
CA ALA A 91 -82.99 -19.14 33.53
C ALA A 91 -82.80 -20.55 32.92
N ASP A 92 -83.84 -21.39 32.97
CA ASP A 92 -83.81 -22.74 32.38
C ASP A 92 -83.65 -22.68 30.85
N TYR A 93 -84.35 -21.75 30.17
CA TYR A 93 -84.18 -21.52 28.73
C TYR A 93 -82.80 -20.98 28.37
N LEU A 94 -82.25 -20.06 29.17
CA LEU A 94 -80.88 -19.56 28.98
C LEU A 94 -79.84 -20.66 29.19
N SER A 95 -80.00 -21.49 30.22
CA SER A 95 -79.13 -22.65 30.46
C SER A 95 -79.20 -23.63 29.29
N ALA A 96 -80.40 -24.01 28.86
CA ALA A 96 -80.58 -24.89 27.72
C ALA A 96 -79.97 -24.29 26.44
N LEU A 97 -80.05 -22.97 26.24
CA LEU A 97 -79.43 -22.30 25.11
C LEU A 97 -77.90 -22.35 25.18
N VAL A 98 -77.31 -22.09 26.35
CA VAL A 98 -75.86 -22.21 26.59
C VAL A 98 -75.40 -23.64 26.36
N ASP A 99 -76.12 -24.64 26.88
CA ASP A 99 -75.81 -26.05 26.70
C ASP A 99 -75.88 -26.46 25.23
N ASN A 100 -76.92 -26.02 24.50
CA ASN A 100 -77.04 -26.24 23.07
C ASN A 100 -75.90 -25.56 22.29
N ALA A 101 -75.50 -24.33 22.66
CA ALA A 101 -74.39 -23.64 22.03
C ALA A 101 -73.05 -24.37 22.25
N MET A 102 -72.84 -24.92 23.45
CA MET A 102 -71.67 -25.73 23.80
C MET A 102 -71.65 -27.06 23.04
N VAL A 103 -72.79 -27.77 22.94
CA VAL A 103 -72.91 -29.04 22.21
C VAL A 103 -72.74 -28.84 20.70
N LEU A 104 -73.31 -27.78 20.15
CA LEU A 104 -73.16 -27.40 18.74
C LEU A 104 -71.75 -26.88 18.40
N GLY A 105 -70.88 -26.72 19.40
CA GLY A 105 -69.53 -26.21 19.23
C GLY A 105 -69.53 -24.79 18.66
N VAL A 106 -70.57 -24.00 18.95
CA VAL A 106 -70.63 -22.59 18.53
C VAL A 106 -69.40 -21.93 19.12
N ARG A 107 -68.61 -21.27 18.26
CA ARG A 107 -67.36 -20.63 18.67
C ARG A 107 -67.67 -19.72 19.86
N ASP A 108 -67.00 -19.96 20.98
CA ASP A 108 -66.94 -18.97 22.05
C ASP A 108 -66.47 -17.67 21.38
N SER A 109 -67.30 -16.63 21.44
CA SER A 109 -67.02 -15.34 20.79
C SER A 109 -65.67 -14.77 21.25
N SER A 110 -65.21 -15.15 22.46
CA SER A 110 -63.87 -14.85 22.97
C SER A 110 -62.77 -15.63 22.24
N LEU A 111 -62.89 -16.96 22.10
CA LEU A 111 -61.90 -17.80 21.43
C LEU A 111 -61.86 -17.57 19.91
N GLY A 112 -63.02 -17.34 19.30
CA GLY A 112 -63.18 -17.07 17.87
C GLY A 112 -62.54 -15.75 17.43
N SER A 113 -62.43 -14.77 18.32
CA SER A 113 -61.72 -13.51 18.09
C SER A 113 -60.26 -13.56 18.54
N PHE A 114 -59.96 -14.29 19.63
CA PHE A 114 -58.61 -14.47 20.17
C PHE A 114 -57.69 -15.27 19.23
N MET A 115 -58.15 -16.39 18.67
CA MET A 115 -57.29 -17.25 17.83
C MET A 115 -56.78 -16.55 16.55
N PRO A 116 -57.60 -15.80 15.78
CA PRO A 116 -57.09 -15.00 14.66
C PRO A 116 -56.11 -13.91 15.11
N ALA A 117 -56.35 -13.25 16.24
CA ALA A 117 -55.43 -12.24 16.77
C ALA A 117 -54.07 -12.86 17.14
N VAL A 118 -54.07 -14.00 17.85
CA VAL A 118 -52.84 -14.75 18.17
C VAL A 118 -52.11 -15.19 16.91
N ASN A 119 -52.82 -15.68 15.89
CA ASN A 119 -52.20 -16.08 14.63
C ASN A 119 -51.58 -14.87 13.89
N ASN A 120 -52.25 -13.72 13.88
CA ASN A 120 -51.72 -12.49 13.28
C ASN A 120 -50.44 -12.05 14.01
N LEU A 121 -50.47 -11.98 15.34
CA LEU A 121 -49.29 -11.68 16.17
C LEU A 121 -48.14 -12.67 15.93
N THR A 122 -48.46 -13.97 15.79
CA THR A 122 -47.46 -15.01 15.51
C THR A 122 -46.83 -14.83 14.13
N ASN A 123 -47.62 -14.47 13.12
CA ASN A 123 -47.12 -14.20 11.78
C ASN A 123 -46.22 -12.94 11.76
N GLU A 124 -46.64 -11.87 12.43
CA GLU A 124 -45.84 -10.66 12.56
C GLU A 124 -44.50 -10.93 13.26
N LEU A 125 -44.53 -11.71 14.34
CA LEU A 125 -43.32 -12.16 15.05
C LEU A 125 -42.38 -12.95 14.11
N MET A 126 -42.92 -13.87 13.33
CA MET A 126 -42.12 -14.69 12.42
C MET A 126 -41.46 -13.87 11.29
N GLU A 127 -42.19 -12.92 10.71
CA GLU A 127 -41.62 -12.02 9.70
C GLU A 127 -40.60 -11.04 10.32
N ALA A 128 -40.85 -10.55 11.53
CA ALA A 128 -39.87 -9.75 12.28
C ALA A 128 -38.59 -10.55 12.54
N GLU A 129 -38.69 -11.79 13.02
CA GLU A 129 -37.52 -12.67 13.22
C GLU A 129 -36.75 -12.94 11.93
N LYS A 130 -37.45 -13.20 10.83
CA LYS A 130 -36.83 -13.44 9.52
C LYS A 130 -36.06 -12.20 9.03
N SER A 131 -36.64 -11.02 9.21
CA SER A 131 -35.97 -9.75 8.90
C SER A 131 -34.74 -9.53 9.78
N ASN A 132 -34.83 -9.84 11.07
CA ASN A 132 -33.73 -9.71 12.01
C ASN A 132 -32.57 -10.66 11.65
N ARG A 133 -32.87 -11.94 11.36
CA ARG A 133 -31.86 -12.92 10.88
C ARG A 133 -31.18 -12.46 9.59
N ARG A 134 -31.89 -11.75 8.71
CA ARG A 134 -31.31 -11.14 7.50
C ARG A 134 -30.37 -10.01 7.84
N LEU A 135 -30.79 -9.07 8.67
CA LEU A 135 -29.95 -7.95 9.13
C LEU A 135 -28.69 -8.45 9.83
N GLU A 136 -28.77 -9.47 10.67
CA GLU A 136 -27.60 -10.08 11.32
C GLU A 136 -26.60 -10.68 10.31
N ARG A 137 -27.07 -11.27 9.21
CA ARG A 137 -26.21 -11.77 8.13
C ARG A 137 -25.51 -10.63 7.40
N GLU A 138 -26.26 -9.57 7.06
CA GLU A 138 -25.71 -8.38 6.42
C GLU A 138 -24.69 -7.66 7.32
N LEU A 139 -24.97 -7.55 8.62
CA LEU A 139 -24.08 -6.95 9.60
C LEU A 139 -22.78 -7.75 9.77
N ARG A 140 -22.85 -9.09 9.79
CA ARG A 140 -21.67 -9.95 9.77
C ARG A 140 -20.83 -9.77 8.50
N ALA A 141 -21.47 -9.70 7.34
CA ALA A 141 -20.78 -9.46 6.07
C ALA A 141 -20.09 -8.09 6.05
N LEU A 142 -20.77 -7.05 6.56
CA LEU A 142 -20.23 -5.69 6.66
C LEU A 142 -19.03 -5.63 7.61
N ARG A 143 -19.11 -6.29 8.78
CA ARG A 143 -17.97 -6.41 9.72
C ARG A 143 -16.76 -7.07 9.07
N LYS A 144 -16.95 -8.14 8.30
CA LYS A 144 -15.86 -8.82 7.59
C LYS A 144 -15.22 -7.90 6.54
N ARG A 145 -16.04 -7.18 5.77
CA ARG A 145 -15.56 -6.18 4.78
C ARG A 145 -14.78 -5.06 5.45
N LEU A 146 -15.31 -4.51 6.54
CA LEU A 146 -14.64 -3.46 7.31
C LEU A 146 -13.26 -3.92 7.81
N GLY A 147 -13.17 -5.14 8.34
CA GLY A 147 -11.90 -5.75 8.75
C GLY A 147 -10.89 -5.80 7.60
N ALA A 148 -11.30 -6.28 6.42
CA ALA A 148 -10.44 -6.33 5.24
C ALA A 148 -9.99 -4.94 4.78
N THR A 149 -10.90 -3.96 4.77
CA THR A 149 -10.58 -2.57 4.41
C THR A 149 -9.62 -1.91 5.41
N LEU A 150 -9.76 -2.19 6.71
CA LEU A 150 -8.84 -1.67 7.72
C LEU A 150 -7.42 -2.24 7.57
N VAL A 151 -7.29 -3.53 7.26
CA VAL A 151 -5.99 -4.15 6.96
C VAL A 151 -5.37 -3.53 5.71
N LEU A 152 -6.13 -3.39 4.63
CA LEU A 152 -5.66 -2.75 3.40
C LEU A 152 -5.18 -1.31 3.64
N ARG A 153 -5.94 -0.54 4.43
CA ARG A 153 -5.54 0.82 4.84
C ARG A 153 -4.22 0.82 5.61
N GLY A 154 -4.01 -0.14 6.51
CA GLY A 154 -2.75 -0.29 7.24
C GLY A 154 -1.56 -0.53 6.30
N ASN A 155 -1.71 -1.45 5.35
CA ASN A 155 -0.68 -1.74 4.35
C ASN A 155 -0.36 -0.52 3.48
N LEU A 156 -1.38 0.17 2.97
CA LEU A 156 -1.20 1.38 2.17
C LEU A 156 -0.50 2.50 2.96
N GLN A 157 -0.80 2.66 4.24
CA GLN A 157 -0.11 3.63 5.08
C GLN A 157 1.38 3.29 5.25
N GLU A 158 1.71 2.00 5.39
CA GLU A 158 3.09 1.53 5.44
C GLU A 158 3.83 1.79 4.11
N ASP A 159 3.19 1.52 2.98
CA ASP A 159 3.75 1.74 1.65
C ASP A 159 3.96 3.23 1.36
N ILE A 160 3.02 4.09 1.78
CA ILE A 160 3.18 5.56 1.72
C ILE A 160 4.41 5.98 2.55
N ASN A 161 4.56 5.47 3.77
CA ASN A 161 5.68 5.81 4.64
C ASN A 161 7.02 5.35 4.04
N LYS A 162 7.07 4.14 3.45
CA LYS A 162 8.27 3.63 2.74
C LYS A 162 8.61 4.48 1.53
N THR A 163 7.62 4.79 0.71
CA THR A 163 7.79 5.61 -0.50
C THR A 163 8.25 7.01 -0.15
N SER A 164 7.66 7.64 0.86
CA SER A 164 8.06 8.96 1.35
C SER A 164 9.52 8.99 1.82
N LYS A 165 9.97 7.97 2.57
CA LYS A 165 11.38 7.84 2.97
C LYS A 165 12.31 7.68 1.77
N SER A 166 11.96 6.80 0.82
CA SER A 166 12.74 6.60 -0.40
C SER A 166 12.82 7.88 -1.23
N GLN A 167 11.72 8.62 -1.34
CA GLN A 167 11.64 9.88 -2.07
C GLN A 167 12.52 10.95 -1.42
N ALA A 168 12.55 11.04 -0.09
CA ALA A 168 13.43 11.97 0.61
C ALA A 168 14.92 11.68 0.34
N VAL A 169 15.30 10.39 0.35
CA VAL A 169 16.68 9.97 0.05
C VAL A 169 17.05 10.27 -1.41
N GLU A 170 16.19 9.94 -2.37
CA GLU A 170 16.48 10.23 -3.78
C GLU A 170 16.47 11.73 -4.06
N GLY A 171 15.61 12.50 -3.39
CA GLY A 171 15.61 13.96 -3.43
C GLY A 171 16.94 14.56 -2.98
N ALA A 172 17.47 14.11 -1.83
CA ALA A 172 18.77 14.57 -1.34
C ALA A 172 19.92 14.21 -2.30
N LYS A 173 19.90 13.00 -2.87
CA LYS A 173 20.89 12.59 -3.89
C LYS A 173 20.78 13.39 -5.19
N ALA A 174 19.57 13.72 -5.62
CA ALA A 174 19.35 14.54 -6.80
C ALA A 174 19.86 15.97 -6.58
N GLU A 175 19.66 16.53 -5.39
CA GLU A 175 20.20 17.83 -4.99
C GLU A 175 21.73 17.84 -4.97
N GLU A 176 22.36 16.81 -4.38
CA GLU A 176 23.81 16.61 -4.40
C GLU A 176 24.37 16.59 -5.84
N ARG A 177 23.77 15.75 -6.72
CA ARG A 177 24.16 15.69 -8.13
C ARG A 177 24.00 17.03 -8.86
N LEU A 178 22.99 17.82 -8.49
CA LEU A 178 22.74 19.14 -9.08
C LEU A 178 23.83 20.14 -8.66
N LEU A 179 24.26 20.09 -7.39
CA LEU A 179 25.40 20.88 -6.91
C LEU A 179 26.71 20.48 -7.62
N ASP A 180 26.97 19.18 -7.76
CA ASP A 180 28.13 18.67 -8.50
C ASP A 180 28.13 19.12 -9.96
N MET A 181 26.99 19.02 -10.64
CA MET A 181 26.83 19.48 -12.02
C MET A 181 27.11 20.98 -12.13
N ASN A 182 26.59 21.79 -11.20
CA ASN A 182 26.84 23.23 -11.15
C ASN A 182 28.33 23.54 -10.95
N PHE A 183 29.00 22.80 -10.05
CA PHE A 183 30.43 22.93 -9.83
C PHE A 183 31.24 22.59 -11.09
N VAL A 184 30.98 21.45 -11.72
CA VAL A 184 31.67 21.03 -12.96
C VAL A 184 31.43 22.03 -14.09
N THR A 185 30.20 22.54 -14.22
CA THR A 185 29.85 23.55 -15.22
C THR A 185 30.60 24.86 -14.97
N ALA A 186 30.67 25.33 -13.73
CA ALA A 186 31.42 26.52 -13.35
C ALA A 186 32.93 26.33 -13.62
N LYS A 187 33.49 25.16 -13.26
CA LYS A 187 34.90 24.86 -13.48
C LYS A 187 35.24 24.76 -14.96
N GLY A 188 34.34 24.19 -15.77
CA GLY A 188 34.48 24.15 -17.23
C GLY A 188 34.56 25.56 -17.84
N LYS A 189 33.71 26.49 -17.40
CA LYS A 189 33.76 27.90 -17.83
C LYS A 189 35.07 28.59 -17.42
N GLU A 190 35.52 28.40 -16.17
CA GLU A 190 36.80 28.95 -15.69
C GLU A 190 37.99 28.44 -16.53
N LEU A 191 38.04 27.13 -16.79
CA LEU A 191 39.11 26.53 -17.59
C LEU A 191 39.07 27.01 -19.05
N SER A 192 37.89 27.14 -19.65
CA SER A 192 37.75 27.71 -21.00
C SER A 192 38.30 29.13 -21.06
N HIS A 193 37.91 29.98 -20.10
CA HIS A 193 38.38 31.36 -20.04
C HIS A 193 39.91 31.44 -19.85
N ARG A 194 40.48 30.57 -19.00
CA ARG A 194 41.93 30.48 -18.81
C ARG A 194 42.65 30.01 -20.08
N ARG A 195 42.06 29.06 -20.81
CA ARG A 195 42.59 28.58 -22.09
C ARG A 195 42.61 29.71 -23.11
N GLU A 196 41.48 30.39 -23.31
CA GLU A 196 41.35 31.54 -24.22
C GLU A 196 42.38 32.63 -23.90
N LYS A 197 42.55 32.96 -22.61
CA LYS A 197 43.59 33.91 -22.17
C LYS A 197 44.99 33.44 -22.54
N SER A 198 45.34 32.19 -22.24
CA SER A 198 46.67 31.64 -22.56
C SER A 198 46.93 31.55 -24.07
N GLU A 199 45.90 31.23 -24.87
CA GLU A 199 45.97 31.23 -26.34
C GLU A 199 46.20 32.65 -26.87
N ALA A 200 45.48 33.65 -26.34
CA ALA A 200 45.69 35.05 -26.70
C ALA A 200 47.10 35.53 -26.32
N GLU A 201 47.62 35.13 -25.16
CA GLU A 201 49.00 35.41 -24.74
C GLU A 201 50.03 34.76 -25.68
N LEU A 202 49.84 33.50 -26.09
CA LEU A 202 50.72 32.83 -27.05
C LEU A 202 50.70 33.49 -28.43
N LEU A 203 49.52 33.90 -28.91
CA LEU A 203 49.37 34.64 -30.16
C LEU A 203 50.06 36.00 -30.08
N SER A 204 49.91 36.73 -28.96
CA SER A 204 50.56 38.03 -28.76
C SER A 204 52.10 37.95 -28.74
N ARG A 205 52.65 36.82 -28.27
CA ARG A 205 54.09 36.56 -28.23
C ARG A 205 54.68 36.15 -29.59
N ASN A 206 53.85 36.09 -30.64
CA ASN A 206 54.24 35.72 -32.00
C ASN A 206 55.05 34.41 -32.02
N MET A 207 54.61 33.42 -31.22
CA MET A 207 55.27 32.11 -31.09
C MET A 207 55.38 31.44 -32.45
N ASP A 208 56.61 31.14 -32.86
CA ASP A 208 56.89 30.44 -34.11
C ASP A 208 56.32 29.02 -34.05
N LYS A 209 55.52 28.66 -35.05
CA LYS A 209 54.82 27.35 -35.13
C LYS A 209 55.80 26.18 -35.14
N THR A 210 57.05 26.42 -35.49
CA THR A 210 58.16 25.45 -35.48
C THR A 210 58.55 24.97 -34.08
N LEU A 211 58.23 25.72 -33.02
CA LEU A 211 58.53 25.38 -31.62
C LEU A 211 57.41 24.59 -30.93
N THR A 212 56.38 24.19 -31.68
CA THR A 212 55.30 23.35 -31.15
C THR A 212 55.83 21.95 -30.83
N HIS A 213 55.35 21.30 -29.76
CA HIS A 213 55.78 19.94 -29.38
C HIS A 213 55.72 18.96 -30.56
N GLN A 214 54.64 19.01 -31.35
CA GLN A 214 54.47 18.19 -32.54
C GLN A 214 55.56 18.44 -33.60
N ALA A 215 55.92 19.71 -33.84
CA ALA A 215 56.97 20.06 -34.80
C ALA A 215 58.36 19.61 -34.32
N ILE A 216 58.63 19.70 -33.01
CA ILE A 216 59.89 19.22 -32.40
C ILE A 216 59.99 17.69 -32.51
N VAL A 217 58.90 16.96 -32.24
CA VAL A 217 58.84 15.50 -32.38
C VAL A 217 59.12 15.10 -33.83
N GLN A 218 58.43 15.71 -34.80
CA GLN A 218 58.67 15.45 -36.23
C GLN A 218 60.11 15.76 -36.65
N LEU A 219 60.71 16.84 -36.15
CA LEU A 219 62.11 17.17 -36.44
C LEU A 219 63.07 16.11 -35.89
N SER A 220 62.78 15.58 -34.70
CA SER A 220 63.59 14.53 -34.07
C SER A 220 63.54 13.22 -34.87
N GLU A 221 62.37 12.84 -35.39
CA GLU A 221 62.20 11.68 -36.27
C GLU A 221 63.03 11.83 -37.56
N VAL A 222 63.02 13.02 -38.18
CA VAL A 222 63.84 13.31 -39.36
C VAL A 222 65.34 13.22 -39.05
N ILE A 223 65.77 13.64 -37.86
CA ILE A 223 67.18 13.54 -37.44
C ILE A 223 67.58 12.07 -37.23
N VAL A 224 66.70 11.25 -36.65
CA VAL A 224 66.93 9.80 -36.50
C VAL A 224 67.05 9.13 -37.87
N LEU A 225 66.11 9.41 -38.77
CA LEU A 225 66.15 8.91 -40.15
C LEU A 225 67.43 9.36 -40.88
N LYS A 226 67.87 10.61 -40.70
CA LYS A 226 69.15 11.08 -41.25
C LYS A 226 70.35 10.30 -40.69
N LYS A 227 70.36 9.98 -39.38
CA LYS A 227 71.42 9.17 -38.77
C LYS A 227 71.48 7.74 -39.33
N GLU A 228 70.36 7.18 -39.75
CA GLU A 228 70.32 5.85 -40.40
C GLU A 228 70.69 5.90 -41.89
N ILE A 229 70.25 6.93 -42.62
CA ILE A 229 70.50 7.07 -44.06
C ILE A 229 71.98 7.35 -44.36
N ILE A 230 72.69 8.14 -43.54
CA ILE A 230 74.11 8.46 -43.75
C ILE A 230 75.03 7.23 -43.82
N PRO A 231 75.02 6.29 -42.84
CA PRO A 231 75.85 5.09 -42.89
C PRO A 231 75.40 4.11 -43.98
N LEU A 232 74.09 4.01 -44.27
CA LEU A 232 73.59 3.20 -45.39
C LEU A 232 74.08 3.75 -46.73
N LYS A 233 74.07 5.08 -46.93
CA LYS A 233 74.60 5.73 -48.13
C LYS A 233 76.12 5.55 -48.25
N LYS A 234 76.86 5.56 -47.14
CA LYS A 234 78.30 5.26 -47.13
C LYS A 234 78.59 3.79 -47.47
N LYS A 235 77.78 2.85 -46.98
CA LYS A 235 77.87 1.43 -47.36
C LYS A 235 77.50 1.19 -48.82
N LEU A 236 76.58 1.97 -49.37
CA LEU A 236 76.16 1.87 -50.76
C LEU A 236 77.20 2.44 -51.73
N GLY A 237 77.96 3.46 -51.33
CA GLY A 237 78.97 4.15 -52.16
C GLY A 237 79.90 3.22 -52.97
N PRO A 238 80.57 2.22 -52.34
CA PRO A 238 81.41 1.27 -53.05
C PRO A 238 80.69 0.38 -54.06
N TYR A 239 79.37 0.21 -53.92
CA TYR A 239 78.55 -0.61 -54.83
C TYR A 239 77.92 0.20 -55.96
N MET A 240 78.06 1.53 -55.96
CA MET A 240 77.49 2.38 -57.02
C MET A 240 78.21 2.21 -58.37
N ASP A 241 79.44 1.68 -58.36
CA ASP A 241 80.21 1.38 -59.58
C ASP A 241 79.88 0.00 -60.18
N LEU A 242 79.13 -0.83 -59.43
CA LEU A 242 78.62 -2.12 -59.91
C LEU A 242 77.36 -1.90 -60.75
N SER A 243 77.18 -2.75 -61.77
CA SER A 243 75.96 -2.77 -62.57
C SER A 243 74.73 -3.03 -61.68
N PRO A 244 73.61 -2.31 -61.87
CA PRO A 244 72.36 -2.55 -61.12
C PRO A 244 71.80 -3.97 -61.27
N SER A 245 72.24 -4.74 -62.29
CA SER A 245 71.83 -6.12 -62.50
C SER A 245 72.81 -7.10 -61.79
N PRO A 246 72.33 -8.00 -60.90
CA PRO A 246 73.18 -8.90 -60.13
C PRO A 246 74.05 -9.82 -61.00
N TYR A 247 73.51 -10.24 -62.14
CA TYR A 247 74.20 -11.12 -63.08
C TYR A 247 75.36 -10.39 -63.78
N LEU A 248 75.17 -9.13 -64.21
CA LEU A 248 76.27 -8.35 -64.80
C LEU A 248 77.32 -7.97 -63.77
N ALA A 249 76.92 -7.69 -62.53
CA ALA A 249 77.84 -7.40 -61.44
C ALA A 249 78.75 -8.61 -61.14
N GLN A 250 78.20 -9.83 -61.13
CA GLN A 250 79.00 -11.06 -60.97
C GLN A 250 80.01 -11.25 -62.11
N VAL A 251 79.61 -11.01 -63.36
CA VAL A 251 80.53 -11.12 -64.51
C VAL A 251 81.69 -10.13 -64.36
N LYS A 252 81.41 -8.86 -64.02
CA LYS A 252 82.46 -7.85 -63.82
C LYS A 252 83.37 -8.16 -62.63
N ILE A 253 82.84 -8.75 -61.55
CA ILE A 253 83.65 -9.19 -60.41
C ILE A 253 84.57 -10.34 -60.83
N GLU A 254 84.09 -11.30 -61.61
CA GLU A 254 84.90 -12.42 -62.10
C GLU A 254 85.96 -11.99 -63.12
N GLU A 255 85.66 -11.01 -63.99
CA GLU A 255 86.66 -10.39 -64.87
C GLU A 255 87.76 -9.69 -64.07
N ALA A 256 87.39 -8.85 -63.10
CA ALA A 256 88.36 -8.16 -62.24
C ALA A 256 89.20 -9.14 -61.40
N LYS A 257 88.61 -10.25 -60.92
CA LYS A 257 89.36 -11.32 -60.25
C LYS A 257 90.37 -12.00 -61.18
N ARG A 258 90.03 -12.22 -62.45
CA ARG A 258 90.96 -12.79 -63.43
C ARG A 258 92.11 -11.83 -63.72
N GLU A 259 91.84 -10.53 -63.83
CA GLU A 259 92.87 -9.51 -64.01
C GLU A 259 93.80 -9.40 -62.79
N LEU A 260 93.24 -9.47 -61.57
CA LEU A 260 94.02 -9.44 -60.34
C LEU A 260 94.86 -10.70 -60.17
N ALA A 261 94.31 -11.89 -60.47
CA ALA A 261 95.08 -13.13 -60.47
C ALA A 261 96.22 -13.12 -61.52
N ALA A 262 96.00 -12.47 -62.67
CA ALA A 262 97.06 -12.29 -63.66
C ALA A 262 98.19 -11.36 -63.16
N LEU A 263 97.83 -10.27 -62.46
CA LEU A 263 98.79 -9.35 -61.84
C LEU A 263 99.53 -9.96 -60.64
N ASP A 264 98.85 -10.73 -59.78
CA ASP A 264 99.47 -11.46 -58.66
C ASP A 264 100.43 -12.53 -59.18
N SER A 265 100.07 -13.23 -60.26
CA SER A 265 100.98 -14.20 -60.89
C SER A 265 102.19 -13.52 -61.56
N GLN A 266 102.03 -12.30 -62.08
CA GLN A 266 103.16 -11.46 -62.49
C GLN A 266 104.01 -10.96 -61.31
N LEU A 267 103.41 -10.72 -60.14
CA LEU A 267 104.13 -10.33 -58.93
C LEU A 267 104.90 -11.52 -58.35
N GLU A 268 104.30 -12.72 -58.29
CA GLU A 268 104.96 -13.95 -57.85
C GLU A 268 106.14 -14.34 -58.76
N MET A 269 106.05 -14.10 -60.07
CA MET A 269 107.19 -14.26 -61.00
C MET A 269 108.37 -13.30 -60.73
N ASN A 270 108.16 -12.20 -60.00
CA ASN A 270 109.18 -11.20 -59.72
C ASN A 270 109.77 -11.29 -58.29
N VAL A 271 109.35 -12.24 -57.43
CA VAL A 271 109.71 -12.25 -55.99
C VAL A 271 110.48 -13.48 -55.48
N ASP A 272 110.78 -14.51 -56.27
CA ASP A 272 111.70 -15.61 -55.84
C ASP A 272 113.14 -15.49 -56.43
N PHE A 273 114.13 -15.34 -55.54
CA PHE A 273 115.57 -15.32 -55.81
C PHE A 273 116.23 -16.68 -55.45
N LYS A 274 116.55 -17.52 -56.45
CA LYS A 274 117.79 -18.32 -56.64
C LYS A 274 117.64 -19.37 -57.76
#